data_AF-A0AA40NEC7-F1
#
_entry.id   AF-A0AA40NEC7-F1
#
_cell.length_a   1.000
_cell.length_b   1.000
_cell.length_c   1.000
_cell.angle_alpha   90.00
_cell.angle_beta   90.00
_cell.angle_gamma   90.00
#
_symmetry.space_group_name_H-M   'P 1'
#
loop_
_entity.id
_entity.type
_entity.pdbx_description
1 polymer ?
#
loop_
_entity_poly.entity_id
_entity_poly.type
_entity_poly.pdbx_seq_one_letter_code
_entity_poly.pdbx_strand_id
1 'polypeptide(L)'
;MNQQDLNFVRIELRRALPDLSGGTKGQLEAFSEHPPADKNATPRRGIHLVELEGEKGPRFVNSLSAPLYVLETRSRRRPMPPIKDAEFESAPWRRAVSALSGYQQAWLRYCYGFDLSYKHQVM
;
A
#
# COMPACT_ATOMS: atom_id res chain seq x y z
N MET A 1 -16.13 -23.06 -35.48
CA MET A 1 -15.45 -22.10 -34.57
C MET A 1 -14.67 -21.14 -35.45
N ASN A 2 -15.06 -19.87 -35.49
CA ASN A 2 -14.41 -18.87 -36.35
C ASN A 2 -13.06 -18.44 -35.74
N GLN A 3 -12.17 -17.90 -36.57
CA GLN A 3 -10.86 -17.41 -36.11
C GLN A 3 -10.99 -16.29 -35.06
N GLN A 4 -12.08 -15.51 -35.13
CA GLN A 4 -12.44 -14.51 -34.13
C GLN A 4 -12.74 -15.15 -32.77
N ASP A 5 -13.55 -16.22 -32.74
CA ASP A 5 -13.91 -16.94 -31.51
C ASP A 5 -12.67 -17.54 -30.84
N LEU A 6 -11.77 -18.14 -31.63
CA LEU A 6 -10.52 -18.71 -31.11
C LEU A 6 -9.59 -17.63 -30.52
N ASN A 7 -9.53 -16.46 -31.15
CA ASN A 7 -8.76 -15.33 -30.62
C ASN A 7 -9.37 -14.76 -29.34
N PHE A 8 -10.70 -14.66 -29.28
CA PHE A 8 -11.42 -14.25 -28.08
C PHE A 8 -11.13 -15.19 -26.91
N VAL A 9 -11.32 -16.50 -27.10
CA VAL A 9 -11.04 -17.51 -26.07
C VAL A 9 -9.59 -17.47 -25.62
N ARG A 10 -8.64 -17.27 -26.53
CA ARG A 10 -7.20 -17.14 -26.20
C ARG A 10 -6.92 -15.91 -25.32
N ILE A 11 -7.54 -14.78 -25.61
CA ILE A 11 -7.36 -13.54 -24.83
C ILE A 11 -7.93 -13.72 -23.42
N GLU A 12 -9.15 -14.25 -23.31
CA GLU A 12 -9.80 -14.51 -22.02
C GLU A 12 -9.03 -15.53 -21.18
N LEU A 13 -8.52 -16.62 -21.77
CA LEU A 13 -7.68 -17.59 -21.06
C LEU A 13 -6.39 -16.96 -20.53
N ARG A 14 -5.72 -16.10 -21.31
CA ARG A 14 -4.53 -15.38 -20.85
C ARG A 14 -4.83 -14.40 -19.73
N ARG A 15 -6.03 -13.80 -19.72
CA ARG A 15 -6.49 -12.88 -18.67
C ARG A 15 -6.95 -13.62 -17.41
N ALA A 16 -7.40 -14.87 -17.53
CA ALA A 16 -7.80 -15.72 -16.42
C ALA A 16 -6.62 -16.47 -15.75
N LEU A 17 -5.58 -16.79 -16.51
CA LEU A 17 -4.36 -17.48 -16.04
C LEU A 17 -3.09 -16.59 -15.84
N PRO A 18 -3.14 -15.25 -15.75
CA PRO A 18 -1.95 -14.44 -15.58
C PRO A 18 -1.43 -14.69 -14.17
N ASP A 19 -0.16 -15.05 -14.07
CA ASP A 19 0.53 -15.16 -12.80
C ASP A 19 0.87 -13.76 -12.28
N LEU A 20 0.22 -13.38 -11.19
CA LEU A 20 0.39 -12.09 -10.53
C LEU A 20 1.27 -12.20 -9.27
N SER A 21 1.72 -13.41 -8.93
CA SER A 21 2.52 -13.71 -7.73
C SER A 21 3.95 -13.15 -7.76
N GLY A 22 4.42 -12.67 -8.93
CA GLY A 22 5.77 -12.10 -9.12
C GLY A 22 5.92 -10.60 -8.85
N GLY A 23 4.87 -9.92 -8.38
CA GLY A 23 4.97 -8.50 -7.96
C GLY A 23 5.76 -8.31 -6.67
N THR A 24 6.13 -7.06 -6.34
CA THR A 24 6.45 -6.71 -4.94
C THR A 24 5.27 -7.20 -4.11
N LYS A 25 5.51 -8.05 -3.10
CA LYS A 25 4.51 -8.84 -2.35
C LYS A 25 3.48 -8.02 -1.54
N GLY A 26 3.16 -6.79 -1.94
CA GLY A 26 2.45 -5.83 -1.11
C GLY A 26 3.24 -5.51 0.15
N GLN A 27 2.85 -4.44 0.84
CA GLN A 27 3.52 -4.07 2.09
C GLN A 27 3.23 -5.10 3.20
N LEU A 28 2.03 -5.68 3.22
CA LEU A 28 1.60 -6.59 4.28
C LEU A 28 2.33 -7.94 4.26
N GLU A 29 2.47 -8.56 3.08
CA GLU A 29 3.21 -9.81 2.97
C GLU A 29 4.71 -9.57 3.22
N ALA A 30 5.25 -8.44 2.73
CA ALA A 30 6.62 -8.04 3.04
C ALA A 30 6.86 -7.86 4.55
N PHE A 31 5.90 -7.32 5.30
CA PHE A 31 5.98 -7.25 6.76
C PHE A 31 5.86 -8.62 7.43
N SER A 32 5.09 -9.55 6.85
CA SER A 32 4.98 -10.92 7.38
C SER A 32 6.26 -11.73 7.18
N GLU A 33 6.97 -11.52 6.07
CA GLU A 33 8.25 -12.17 5.77
C GLU A 33 9.43 -11.56 6.53
N HIS A 34 9.33 -10.27 6.84
CA HIS A 34 10.33 -9.52 7.60
C HIS A 34 9.68 -8.87 8.82
N PRO A 35 9.26 -9.66 9.81
CA PRO A 35 8.75 -9.10 11.06
C PRO A 35 9.81 -8.17 11.63
N PRO A 36 9.43 -6.99 12.16
CA PRO A 36 10.39 -6.08 12.77
C PRO A 36 11.22 -6.86 13.79
N ALA A 37 12.53 -6.91 13.60
CA ALA A 37 13.43 -7.63 14.50
C ALA A 37 13.10 -7.28 15.96
N ASP A 38 12.94 -8.30 16.80
CA ASP A 38 12.68 -8.11 18.23
C ASP A 38 13.85 -7.33 18.83
N LYS A 39 13.58 -6.08 19.23
CA LYS A 39 14.61 -5.15 19.74
C LYS A 39 14.69 -5.18 21.27
N ASN A 40 14.07 -6.14 21.94
CA ASN A 40 14.12 -6.26 23.40
C ASN A 40 15.56 -6.55 23.89
N ALA A 41 16.32 -7.37 23.17
CA ALA A 41 17.71 -7.70 23.52
C ALA A 41 18.72 -6.61 23.13
N THR A 42 18.45 -5.85 22.07
CA THR A 42 19.30 -4.75 21.58
C THR A 42 18.44 -3.52 21.26
N PRO A 43 18.00 -2.77 22.29
CA PRO A 43 17.25 -1.55 22.07
C PRO A 43 18.08 -0.59 21.23
N ARG A 44 17.47 0.01 20.20
CA ARG A 44 18.13 1.05 19.40
C ARG A 44 18.59 2.15 20.35
N ARG A 45 19.90 2.34 20.48
CA ARG A 45 20.45 3.52 21.14
C ARG A 45 20.09 4.73 20.28
N GLY A 46 19.46 5.74 20.88
CA GLY A 46 19.30 7.03 20.23
C GLY A 46 20.68 7.58 19.92
N ILE A 47 21.02 7.74 18.64
CA ILE A 47 22.34 8.20 18.16
C ILE A 47 22.52 9.73 18.43
N HIS A 48 21.56 10.35 19.10
CA HIS A 48 21.34 11.78 19.10
C HIS A 48 21.80 12.43 20.41
N LEU A 49 23.10 12.28 20.72
CA LEU A 49 23.75 13.05 21.76
C LEU A 49 24.36 14.30 21.13
N VAL A 50 23.79 15.48 21.41
CA VAL A 50 24.33 16.75 20.92
C VAL A 50 25.12 17.42 22.05
N GLU A 51 26.38 17.74 21.78
CA GLU A 51 27.22 18.54 22.67
C GLU A 51 26.87 20.02 22.47
N LEU A 52 26.50 20.69 23.55
CA LEU A 52 26.27 22.12 23.62
C LEU A 52 27.40 22.75 24.43
N GLU A 53 28.03 23.79 23.89
CA GLU A 53 28.91 24.65 24.68
C GLU A 53 28.07 25.44 25.71
N GLY A 54 28.41 25.29 26.98
CA GLY A 54 27.87 26.11 28.06
C GLY A 54 29.00 26.76 28.86
N GLU A 55 28.69 27.86 29.53
CA GLU A 55 29.62 28.60 30.39
C GLU A 55 30.29 27.75 31.49
N LYS A 56 29.77 26.56 31.80
CA LYS A 56 30.26 25.64 32.84
C LYS A 56 30.81 24.31 32.30
N GLY A 57 31.13 24.23 31.01
CA GLY A 57 31.65 23.04 30.34
C GLY A 57 30.64 22.37 29.38
N PRO A 58 31.05 21.27 28.73
CA PRO A 58 30.25 20.61 27.70
C PRO A 58 28.99 19.97 28.30
N ARG A 59 27.82 20.30 27.74
CA ARG A 59 26.53 19.73 28.11
C ARG A 59 26.01 18.83 27.00
N PHE A 60 25.62 17.61 27.33
CA PHE A 60 25.02 16.70 26.38
C PHE A 60 23.50 16.72 26.50
N VAL A 61 22.80 16.93 25.38
CA VAL A 61 21.33 16.86 25.31
C VAL A 61 20.94 15.76 24.33
N ASN A 62 19.96 14.94 24.74
CA ASN A 62 19.31 14.00 23.83
C ASN A 62 18.45 14.79 22.85
N SER A 63 18.89 14.97 21.61
CA SER A 63 18.03 15.58 20.60
C SER A 63 17.01 14.53 20.13
N LEU A 64 15.74 14.93 19.99
CA LEU A 64 14.69 14.04 19.48
C LEU A 64 14.97 13.61 18.03
N SER A 65 15.76 14.39 17.30
CA SER A 65 16.31 14.08 15.98
C SER A 65 17.68 14.75 15.82
N ALA A 66 18.65 14.06 15.21
CA ALA A 66 19.80 14.76 14.63
C ALA A 66 19.39 15.33 13.26
N PRO A 67 19.91 16.50 12.85
CA PRO A 67 19.81 16.96 11.48
C PRO A 67 20.61 15.98 10.60
N LEU A 68 19.93 14.97 10.08
CA LEU A 68 20.49 14.06 9.08
C LEU A 68 20.29 14.72 7.71
N TYR A 69 21.40 14.97 7.01
CA TYR A 69 21.33 15.29 5.60
C TYR A 69 20.93 14.03 4.84
N VAL A 70 19.66 13.94 4.45
CA VAL A 70 19.12 12.83 3.67
C VAL A 70 18.62 13.41 2.35
N LEU A 71 19.15 12.91 1.23
CA LEU A 71 18.58 13.19 -0.07
C LEU A 71 17.21 12.50 -0.17
N GLU A 72 16.22 13.18 -0.73
CA GLU A 72 14.89 12.61 -0.93
C GLU A 72 15.02 11.30 -1.74
N THR A 73 14.80 10.16 -1.09
CA THR A 73 14.85 8.83 -1.74
C THR A 73 13.62 8.55 -2.60
N ARG A 74 12.67 9.49 -2.61
CA ARG A 74 11.45 9.40 -3.37
C ARG A 74 11.74 9.64 -4.86
N SER A 75 11.88 8.56 -5.62
CA SER A 75 12.08 8.64 -7.07
C SER A 75 10.85 9.17 -7.83
N ARG A 76 9.66 9.22 -7.20
CA ARG A 76 8.38 9.57 -7.87
C ARG A 76 7.54 10.56 -7.07
N ARG A 77 7.03 11.62 -7.71
CA ARG A 77 6.09 12.61 -7.15
C ARG A 77 4.77 12.02 -6.62
N ARG A 78 4.45 10.77 -6.96
CA ARG A 78 3.32 10.02 -6.40
C ARG A 78 3.80 8.65 -5.94
N PRO A 79 3.31 8.14 -4.80
CA PRO A 79 3.58 6.77 -4.39
C PRO A 79 3.09 5.81 -5.49
N MET A 80 3.75 4.65 -5.60
CA MET A 80 3.26 3.60 -6.47
C MET A 80 1.87 3.14 -5.97
N PRO A 81 0.90 2.89 -6.87
CA PRO A 81 -0.39 2.35 -6.46
C PRO A 81 -0.19 1.07 -5.63
N PRO A 82 -0.98 0.86 -4.57
CA PRO A 82 -0.82 -0.30 -3.69
C PRO A 82 -1.19 -1.62 -4.36
N ILE A 83 -1.93 -1.57 -5.47
CA ILE A 83 -2.35 -2.73 -6.26
C ILE A 83 -2.19 -2.40 -7.75
N LYS A 84 -1.80 -3.39 -8.58
CA LYS A 84 -1.75 -3.19 -10.04
C LYS A 84 -3.17 -3.18 -10.62
N ASP A 85 -3.39 -2.46 -11.72
CA ASP A 85 -4.71 -2.38 -12.34
C ASP A 85 -5.24 -3.75 -12.78
N ALA A 86 -4.38 -4.63 -13.32
CA ALA A 86 -4.78 -5.99 -13.72
C ALA A 86 -5.16 -6.88 -12.52
N GLU A 87 -4.46 -6.74 -11.38
CA GLU A 87 -4.79 -7.42 -10.13
C GLU A 87 -6.12 -6.90 -9.57
N PHE A 88 -6.33 -5.59 -9.64
CA PHE A 88 -7.56 -4.95 -9.22
C PHE A 88 -8.75 -5.41 -10.07
N GLU A 89 -8.60 -5.49 -11.40
CA GLU A 89 -9.66 -5.94 -12.31
C GLU A 89 -10.07 -7.39 -12.10
N SER A 90 -9.11 -8.28 -11.85
CA SER A 90 -9.34 -9.72 -11.68
C SER A 90 -9.74 -10.11 -10.25
N ALA A 91 -9.75 -9.16 -9.31
CA ALA A 91 -9.95 -9.46 -7.91
C ALA A 91 -11.33 -10.10 -7.61
N PRO A 92 -11.38 -11.25 -6.89
CA PRO A 92 -12.61 -11.99 -6.66
C PRO A 92 -13.65 -11.21 -5.84
N TRP A 93 -13.20 -10.39 -4.90
CA TRP A 93 -14.08 -9.52 -4.11
C TRP A 93 -14.83 -8.51 -4.99
N ARG A 94 -14.28 -8.14 -6.15
CA ARG A 94 -14.89 -7.20 -7.08
C ARG A 94 -16.14 -7.80 -7.74
N ARG A 95 -16.09 -9.11 -8.05
CA ARG A 95 -17.26 -9.89 -8.48
C ARG A 95 -18.30 -9.96 -7.38
N ALA A 96 -17.87 -10.21 -6.13
CA ALA A 96 -18.76 -10.23 -4.98
C ALA A 96 -19.46 -8.88 -4.76
N VAL A 97 -18.72 -7.76 -4.80
CA VAL A 97 -19.28 -6.41 -4.68
C VAL A 97 -20.24 -6.11 -5.83
N SER A 98 -19.88 -6.50 -7.07
CA SER A 98 -20.73 -6.26 -8.24
C SER A 98 -22.03 -7.08 -8.22
N ALA A 99 -22.07 -8.19 -7.46
CA ALA A 99 -23.27 -9.01 -7.27
C ALA A 99 -24.23 -8.44 -6.21
N LEU A 100 -23.79 -7.47 -5.39
CA LEU A 100 -24.64 -6.84 -4.38
C LEU A 100 -25.66 -5.90 -5.00
N SER A 101 -26.73 -5.60 -4.26
CA SER A 101 -27.71 -4.59 -4.65
C SER A 101 -27.06 -3.20 -4.78
N GLY A 102 -27.65 -2.32 -5.62
CA GLY A 102 -27.13 -0.96 -5.82
C GLY A 102 -26.90 -0.20 -4.51
N TYR A 103 -27.84 -0.29 -3.55
CA TYR A 103 -27.71 0.31 -2.23
C TYR A 103 -26.46 -0.17 -1.48
N GLN A 104 -26.25 -1.49 -1.40
CA GLN A 104 -25.09 -2.07 -0.74
C GLN A 104 -23.77 -1.67 -1.43
N GLN A 105 -23.76 -1.60 -2.76
CA GLN A 105 -22.60 -1.13 -3.51
C GLN A 105 -22.28 0.34 -3.21
N ALA A 106 -23.29 1.21 -3.18
CA ALA A 106 -23.10 2.62 -2.84
C ALA A 106 -22.58 2.79 -1.41
N TRP A 107 -23.09 2.03 -0.45
CA TRP A 107 -22.60 2.04 0.92
C TRP A 107 -21.12 1.63 1.01
N LEU A 108 -20.73 0.54 0.34
CA LEU A 108 -19.32 0.11 0.29
C LEU A 108 -18.40 1.15 -0.35
N ARG A 109 -18.84 1.78 -1.45
CA ARG A 109 -18.07 2.83 -2.14
C ARG A 109 -17.97 4.11 -1.32
N TYR A 110 -18.99 4.43 -0.54
CA TYR A 110 -18.94 5.54 0.41
C TYR A 110 -17.93 5.27 1.54
N CYS A 111 -18.00 4.09 2.18
CA CYS A 111 -17.12 3.74 3.29
C CYS A 111 -15.65 3.57 2.89
N TYR A 112 -15.38 2.99 1.70
CA TYR A 112 -14.03 2.56 1.32
C TYR A 112 -13.51 3.14 0.00
N GLY A 113 -14.40 3.63 -0.87
CA GLY A 113 -14.06 4.15 -2.20
C GLY A 113 -14.01 5.67 -2.31
N PHE A 114 -14.30 6.39 -1.22
CA PHE A 114 -14.43 7.86 -1.20
C PHE A 114 -15.44 8.38 -2.24
N ASP A 115 -16.45 7.57 -2.57
CA ASP A 115 -17.52 7.95 -3.49
C ASP A 115 -18.61 8.71 -2.72
N LEU A 116 -18.68 10.03 -2.90
CA LEU A 116 -19.66 10.91 -2.26
C LEU A 116 -20.96 11.03 -3.08
N SER A 117 -21.20 10.11 -4.01
CA SER A 117 -22.42 10.05 -4.81
C SER A 117 -23.59 9.45 -4.02
N TYR A 118 -24.53 10.29 -3.59
CA TYR A 118 -25.73 9.87 -2.84
C TYR A 118 -26.88 9.30 -3.69
N LYS A 119 -26.58 8.75 -4.88
CA LYS A 119 -27.59 8.27 -5.86
C LYS A 119 -28.53 7.18 -5.32
N HIS A 120 -28.16 6.51 -4.24
CA HIS A 120 -28.93 5.38 -3.68
C HIS A 120 -29.37 5.64 -2.23
N GLN A 121 -29.25 6.88 -1.75
CA GLN A 121 -29.79 7.25 -0.44
C GLN A 121 -31.31 7.42 -0.61
N VAL A 122 -32.09 6.53 0.00
CA VAL A 122 -33.55 6.61 0.04
C VAL A 122 -33.95 7.33 1.33
N MET A 123 -34.91 8.25 1.24
CA MET A 123 -35.54 8.93 2.38
C MET A 123 -36.38 7.97 3.23
#